data_AF-A0A1I5KGA4-F1
#
_entry.id   AF-A0A1I5KGA4-F1
#
_cell.length_a   1.000
_cell.length_b   1.000
_cell.length_c   1.000
_cell.angle_alpha   90.00
_cell.angle_beta   90.00
_cell.angle_gamma   90.00
#
_symmetry.space_group_name_H-M   'P 1'
#
loop_
_entity.id
_entity.type
_entity.pdbx_description
1 polymer ?
#
loop_
_entity_poly.entity_id
_entity_poly.type
_entity_poly.pdbx_seq_one_letter_code
_entity_poly.pdbx_strand_id
1 'polypeptide(L)'
;MRTHHRLSARLFYTLRCLTLAVLFVPAVSHATISPALMTELDNMCGKMKVCVSEMFGEQAQNEQMKAMVNGIADQACEQTKIEMRDIPDDPAIQKAAIACMRSVNTLSCNQLTEDFETPECKQLEKFDLVP
;
A
#
# COMPACT_ATOMS: atom_id res chain seq x y z
N MET A 1 57.57 2.90 -40.83
CA MET A 1 56.57 2.06 -41.53
C MET A 1 56.32 0.76 -40.75
N ARG A 2 55.33 0.71 -39.84
CA ARG A 2 54.64 -0.51 -39.31
C ARG A 2 53.85 -0.17 -38.03
N THR A 3 52.87 0.72 -38.09
CA THR A 3 52.00 0.99 -36.92
C THR A 3 50.55 1.34 -37.25
N HIS A 4 50.16 1.43 -38.53
CA HIS A 4 48.78 1.86 -38.89
C HIS A 4 47.77 0.72 -39.13
N HIS A 5 48.19 -0.55 -39.19
CA HIS A 5 47.29 -1.65 -39.56
C HIS A 5 46.62 -2.37 -38.36
N ARG A 6 46.98 -2.00 -37.12
CA ARG A 6 46.44 -2.65 -35.90
C ARG A 6 45.35 -1.85 -35.18
N LEU A 7 45.12 -0.59 -35.56
CA LEU A 7 44.10 0.26 -34.91
C LEU A 7 42.67 -0.02 -35.42
N SER A 8 42.51 -0.41 -36.68
CA SER A 8 41.19 -0.64 -37.27
C SER A 8 40.50 -1.92 -36.75
N ALA A 9 41.25 -2.98 -36.46
CA ALA A 9 40.67 -4.25 -35.98
C ALA A 9 40.15 -4.19 -34.53
N ARG A 10 40.70 -3.31 -33.68
CA ARG A 10 40.25 -3.16 -32.28
C ARG A 10 38.96 -2.36 -32.16
N LEU A 11 38.72 -1.40 -33.06
CA LEU A 11 37.52 -0.57 -33.10
C LEU A 11 36.26 -1.36 -33.52
N PHE A 12 36.40 -2.38 -34.37
CA PHE A 12 35.26 -3.22 -34.75
C PHE A 12 34.89 -4.26 -33.68
N TYR A 13 35.84 -4.66 -32.82
CA TYR A 13 35.57 -5.64 -31.77
C TYR A 13 34.91 -5.01 -30.53
N THR A 14 35.25 -3.76 -30.20
CA THR A 14 34.58 -3.01 -29.12
C THR A 14 33.15 -2.62 -29.48
N LEU A 15 32.86 -2.38 -30.78
CA LEU A 15 31.51 -2.05 -31.24
C LEU A 15 30.54 -3.24 -31.26
N ARG A 16 31.05 -4.48 -31.33
CA ARG A 16 30.22 -5.70 -31.41
C ARG A 16 29.94 -6.38 -30.07
N CYS A 17 30.60 -5.97 -28.98
CA CYS A 17 30.26 -6.42 -27.62
C CYS A 17 29.25 -5.50 -26.91
N LEU A 18 29.00 -4.29 -27.42
CA LEU A 18 28.20 -3.30 -26.70
C LEU A 18 26.67 -3.48 -26.83
N THR A 19 26.20 -4.41 -27.66
CA THR A 19 24.75 -4.58 -27.95
C THR A 19 24.10 -5.79 -27.27
N LEU A 20 24.82 -6.56 -26.44
CA LEU A 20 24.29 -7.78 -25.81
C LEU A 20 24.31 -7.77 -24.27
N ALA A 21 24.55 -6.61 -23.65
CA ALA A 21 24.58 -6.45 -22.20
C ALA A 21 23.56 -5.42 -21.67
N VAL A 22 22.48 -5.18 -22.40
CA VAL A 22 21.31 -4.45 -21.93
C VAL A 22 20.16 -5.43 -22.02
N LEU A 23 19.74 -6.03 -20.91
CA LEU A 23 18.42 -6.63 -20.62
C LEU A 23 18.56 -7.60 -19.42
N PHE A 24 19.13 -7.13 -18.32
CA PHE A 24 18.79 -7.64 -16.99
C PHE A 24 18.38 -6.43 -16.17
N VAL A 25 17.19 -5.90 -16.47
CA VAL A 25 16.45 -5.09 -15.50
C VAL A 25 16.01 -6.10 -14.45
N PRO A 26 16.55 -6.10 -13.22
CA PRO A 26 15.91 -6.87 -12.16
C PRO A 26 14.48 -6.34 -12.09
N ALA A 27 13.50 -7.23 -12.27
CA ALA A 27 12.12 -6.90 -12.02
C ALA A 27 12.05 -6.38 -10.57
N VAL A 28 11.95 -5.07 -10.42
CA VAL A 28 11.69 -4.45 -9.14
C VAL A 28 10.26 -4.86 -8.82
N SER A 29 10.12 -5.96 -8.07
CA SER A 29 8.85 -6.35 -7.47
C SER A 29 8.47 -5.23 -6.51
N HIS A 30 7.73 -4.24 -6.99
CA HIS A 30 7.09 -3.29 -6.12
C HIS A 30 6.10 -4.10 -5.29
N ALA A 31 6.31 -4.17 -3.98
CA ALA A 31 5.31 -4.67 -3.04
C ALA A 31 4.01 -3.92 -3.36
N THR A 32 3.09 -4.61 -4.01
CA THR A 32 1.84 -4.03 -4.48
C THR A 32 0.78 -4.63 -3.59
N ILE A 33 0.17 -3.78 -2.77
CA ILE A 33 -1.02 -4.13 -2.01
C ILE A 33 -1.99 -4.80 -2.98
N SER A 34 -2.52 -5.97 -2.60
CA SER A 34 -3.48 -6.64 -3.47
C SER A 34 -4.69 -5.72 -3.71
N PRO A 35 -5.27 -5.67 -4.93
CA PRO A 35 -6.43 -4.83 -5.20
C PRO A 35 -7.60 -5.09 -4.26
N ALA A 36 -7.72 -6.34 -3.79
CA ALA A 36 -8.72 -6.74 -2.80
C ALA A 36 -8.49 -6.07 -1.44
N LEU A 37 -7.24 -5.99 -0.98
CA LEU A 37 -6.92 -5.31 0.27
C LEU A 37 -7.10 -3.79 0.16
N MET A 38 -6.71 -3.18 -0.97
CA MET A 38 -7.00 -1.75 -1.21
C MET A 38 -8.50 -1.47 -1.14
N THR A 39 -9.33 -2.36 -1.69
CA THR A 39 -10.80 -2.22 -1.63
C THR A 39 -11.33 -2.22 -0.19
N GLU A 40 -10.84 -3.14 0.65
CA GLU A 40 -11.29 -3.19 2.05
C GLU A 40 -10.77 -1.99 2.86
N LEU A 41 -9.57 -1.48 2.56
CA LEU A 41 -9.05 -0.24 3.17
C LEU A 41 -9.91 0.97 2.78
N ASP A 42 -10.27 1.12 1.50
CA ASP A 42 -11.13 2.22 1.06
C ASP A 42 -12.53 2.15 1.71
N ASN A 43 -13.08 0.95 1.89
CA ASN A 43 -14.32 0.74 2.64
C ASN A 43 -14.19 1.21 4.09
N MET A 44 -13.09 0.87 4.77
CA MET A 44 -12.82 1.29 6.14
C MET A 44 -12.71 2.82 6.23
N CYS A 45 -12.04 3.45 5.27
CA CYS A 45 -11.92 4.89 5.18
C CYS A 45 -13.26 5.59 5.00
N GLY A 46 -14.11 5.07 4.10
CA GLY A 46 -15.47 5.57 3.94
C GLY A 46 -16.28 5.44 5.22
N LYS A 47 -16.12 4.33 5.94
CA LYS A 47 -16.78 4.10 7.22
C LYS A 47 -16.30 5.05 8.31
N MET A 48 -15.00 5.31 8.42
CA MET A 48 -14.46 6.30 9.36
C MET A 48 -15.06 7.69 9.12
N LYS A 49 -15.22 8.12 7.86
CA LYS A 49 -15.90 9.39 7.55
C LYS A 49 -17.33 9.43 8.07
N VAL A 50 -18.08 8.35 7.88
CA VAL A 50 -19.45 8.22 8.40
C VAL A 50 -19.45 8.28 9.92
N CYS A 51 -18.59 7.49 10.58
CA CYS A 51 -18.54 7.44 12.04
C CYS A 51 -18.15 8.77 12.67
N VAL A 52 -17.15 9.45 12.13
CA VAL A 52 -16.77 10.79 12.61
C VAL A 52 -17.92 11.76 12.38
N SER A 53 -18.59 11.71 11.21
CA SER A 53 -19.76 12.57 10.95
C SER A 53 -20.90 12.33 11.94
N GLU A 54 -21.16 11.08 12.33
CA GLU A 54 -22.16 10.73 13.35
C GLU A 54 -21.80 11.30 14.73
N MET A 55 -20.52 11.33 15.11
CA MET A 55 -20.07 11.94 16.37
C MET A 55 -20.36 13.43 16.45
N PHE A 56 -20.25 14.15 15.32
CA PHE A 56 -20.54 15.59 15.25
C PHE A 56 -22.04 15.88 15.03
N GLY A 57 -22.86 14.86 14.75
CA GLY A 57 -24.31 14.96 14.60
C GLY A 57 -24.72 16.06 13.61
N GLU A 58 -25.64 16.93 14.01
CA GLU A 58 -26.11 18.04 13.17
C GLU A 58 -25.02 19.08 12.86
N GLN A 59 -23.95 19.15 13.65
CA GLN A 59 -22.86 20.11 13.42
C GLN A 59 -22.02 19.74 12.19
N ALA A 60 -21.99 18.46 11.80
CA ALA A 60 -21.35 18.01 10.55
C ALA A 60 -22.08 18.47 9.29
N GLN A 61 -23.31 19.01 9.40
CA GLN A 61 -24.06 19.52 8.24
C GLN A 61 -23.58 20.89 7.75
N ASN A 62 -22.79 21.62 8.56
CA ASN A 62 -22.10 22.81 8.09
C ASN A 62 -20.97 22.40 7.14
N GLU A 63 -20.95 22.94 5.91
CA GLU A 63 -19.95 22.59 4.88
C GLU A 63 -18.49 22.76 5.36
N GLN A 64 -18.21 23.74 6.22
CA GLN A 64 -16.89 23.92 6.82
C GLN A 64 -16.53 22.77 7.77
N MET A 65 -17.49 22.34 8.60
CA MET A 65 -17.31 21.22 9.53
C MET A 65 -17.18 19.90 8.77
N LYS A 66 -17.97 19.70 7.71
CA LYS A 66 -17.89 18.53 6.83
C LYS A 66 -16.52 18.41 6.17
N ALA A 67 -15.96 19.52 5.68
CA ALA A 67 -14.61 19.54 5.11
C ALA A 67 -13.55 19.19 6.16
N MET A 68 -13.70 19.68 7.39
CA MET A 68 -12.81 19.35 8.51
C MET A 68 -12.87 17.86 8.87
N VAL A 69 -14.07 17.31 9.04
CA VAL A 69 -14.30 15.89 9.36
C VAL A 69 -13.72 14.98 8.28
N ASN A 70 -13.98 15.29 7.01
CA ASN A 70 -13.43 14.53 5.90
C ASN A 70 -11.90 14.59 5.88
N GLY A 71 -11.30 15.76 6.13
CA GLY A 71 -9.85 15.91 6.19
C GLY A 71 -9.20 15.05 7.28
N ILE A 72 -9.79 15.01 8.47
CA ILE A 72 -9.29 14.17 9.58
C ILE A 72 -9.37 12.68 9.22
N ALA A 73 -10.53 12.24 8.72
CA ALA A 73 -10.73 10.85 8.33
C ALA A 73 -9.85 10.44 7.15
N ASP A 74 -9.62 11.32 6.17
CA ASP A 74 -8.72 11.09 5.06
C ASP A 74 -7.27 10.96 5.54
N GLN A 75 -6.82 11.80 6.47
CA GLN A 75 -5.48 11.70 7.00
C GLN A 75 -5.25 10.38 7.77
N ALA A 76 -6.21 9.96 8.61
CA ALA A 76 -6.14 8.69 9.33
C ALA A 76 -6.17 7.49 8.37
N CYS A 77 -7.03 7.56 7.35
CA CYS A 77 -7.12 6.58 6.28
C CYS A 77 -5.79 6.40 5.54
N GLU A 78 -5.21 7.49 5.06
CA GLU A 78 -3.96 7.44 4.32
C GLU A 78 -2.82 6.90 5.18
N GLN A 79 -2.83 7.21 6.48
CA GLN A 79 -1.82 6.66 7.38
C GLN A 79 -1.95 5.14 7.57
N THR A 80 -3.18 4.63 7.68
CA THR A 80 -3.43 3.18 7.72
C THR A 80 -3.03 2.50 6.41
N LYS A 81 -3.32 3.15 5.27
CA LYS A 81 -2.90 2.64 3.96
C LYS A 81 -1.38 2.56 3.86
N ILE A 82 -0.65 3.54 4.38
CA ILE A 82 0.82 3.53 4.40
C ILE A 82 1.33 2.34 5.20
N GLU A 83 0.82 2.10 6.42
CA GLU A 83 1.21 0.95 7.24
C GLU A 83 0.94 -0.38 6.52
N MET A 84 -0.16 -0.44 5.78
CA MET A 84 -0.54 -1.62 4.99
C MET A 84 0.14 -1.68 3.61
N ARG A 85 1.05 -0.76 3.26
CA ARG A 85 1.92 -0.91 2.08
C ARG A 85 3.11 -1.80 2.35
N ASP A 86 3.55 -1.87 3.60
CA ASP A 86 4.78 -2.54 3.99
C ASP A 86 4.55 -3.99 4.42
N ILE A 87 3.28 -4.44 4.45
CA ILE A 87 2.98 -5.87 4.63
C ILE A 87 3.61 -6.70 3.50
N PRO A 88 4.25 -7.84 3.83
CA PRO A 88 4.85 -8.71 2.84
C PRO A 88 3.86 -9.16 1.76
N ASP A 89 4.33 -9.26 0.52
CA ASP A 89 3.57 -9.82 -0.59
C ASP A 89 3.54 -11.37 -0.54
N ASP A 90 3.16 -11.89 0.63
CA ASP A 90 2.90 -13.30 0.85
C ASP A 90 1.38 -13.56 0.75
N PRO A 91 0.93 -14.57 -0.03
CA PRO A 91 -0.50 -14.83 -0.21
C PRO A 91 -1.27 -15.12 1.09
N ALA A 92 -0.63 -15.74 2.09
CA ALA A 92 -1.26 -16.02 3.37
C ALA A 92 -1.38 -14.75 4.22
N ILE A 93 -0.34 -13.90 4.22
CA ILE A 93 -0.36 -12.58 4.88
C ILE A 93 -1.41 -11.67 4.25
N GLN A 94 -1.41 -11.54 2.92
CA GLN A 94 -2.41 -10.76 2.18
C GLN A 94 -3.83 -11.22 2.49
N LYS A 95 -4.06 -12.54 2.53
CA LYS A 95 -5.38 -13.10 2.87
C LYS A 95 -5.79 -12.77 4.30
N ALA A 96 -4.86 -12.85 5.26
CA ALA A 96 -5.11 -12.47 6.65
C ALA A 96 -5.41 -10.97 6.78
N ALA A 97 -4.68 -10.13 6.06
CA ALA A 97 -4.89 -8.68 6.02
C ALA A 97 -6.28 -8.32 5.47
N ILE A 98 -6.69 -8.95 4.37
CA ILE A 98 -8.04 -8.77 3.80
C ILE A 98 -9.11 -9.20 4.81
N ALA A 99 -8.92 -10.33 5.50
CA ALA A 99 -9.87 -10.81 6.50
C ALA A 99 -9.99 -9.85 7.69
N CYS A 100 -8.86 -9.34 8.19
CA CYS A 100 -8.82 -8.33 9.24
C CYS A 100 -9.58 -7.07 8.81
N MET A 101 -9.25 -6.46 7.66
CA MET A 101 -9.94 -5.25 7.20
C MET A 101 -11.44 -5.48 6.98
N ARG A 102 -11.83 -6.63 6.41
CA ARG A 102 -13.24 -6.99 6.25
C ARG A 102 -13.97 -7.10 7.58
N SER A 103 -13.34 -7.69 8.59
CA SER A 103 -13.94 -7.80 9.93
C SER A 103 -14.13 -6.42 10.58
N VAL A 104 -13.15 -5.52 10.46
CA VAL A 104 -13.22 -4.13 10.93
C VAL A 104 -14.36 -3.38 10.21
N ASN A 105 -14.51 -3.61 8.91
CA ASN A 105 -15.61 -3.06 8.10
C ASN A 105 -17.01 -3.54 8.54
N THR A 106 -17.13 -4.53 9.44
CA THR A 106 -18.41 -4.97 10.00
C THR A 106 -18.76 -4.32 11.34
N LEU A 107 -17.78 -3.71 12.03
CA LEU A 107 -17.96 -3.12 13.36
C LEU A 107 -18.84 -1.86 13.34
N SER A 108 -19.71 -1.64 14.33
CA SER A 108 -20.44 -0.35 14.42
C SER A 108 -19.50 0.82 14.72
N CYS A 109 -19.95 2.07 14.48
CA CYS A 109 -19.13 3.24 14.78
C CYS A 109 -18.73 3.33 16.26
N ASN A 110 -19.62 2.96 17.17
CA ASN A 110 -19.30 2.88 18.61
C ASN A 110 -18.17 1.87 18.88
N GLN A 111 -18.19 0.73 18.19
CA GLN A 111 -17.15 -0.29 18.33
C GLN A 111 -15.82 0.16 17.71
N LEU A 112 -15.84 0.95 16.64
CA LEU A 112 -14.64 1.49 15.99
C LEU A 112 -13.96 2.62 16.79
N THR A 113 -14.73 3.33 17.64
CA THR A 113 -14.21 4.39 18.51
C THR A 113 -13.67 3.88 19.84
N GLU A 114 -13.99 2.64 20.22
CA GLU A 114 -13.41 1.95 21.36
C GLU A 114 -12.13 1.19 20.94
N ASP A 115 -11.35 0.71 21.91
CA ASP A 115 -10.18 -0.12 21.65
C ASP A 115 -10.66 -1.44 20.99
N PHE A 116 -10.55 -1.52 19.67
CA PHE A 116 -11.13 -2.60 18.89
C PHE A 116 -10.08 -3.59 18.41
N GLU A 117 -10.39 -4.86 18.52
CA GLU A 117 -9.51 -5.92 18.10
C GLU A 117 -10.35 -7.14 17.68
N THR A 118 -10.39 -7.41 16.39
CA THR A 118 -11.17 -8.54 15.86
C THR A 118 -10.35 -9.84 15.90
N PRO A 119 -11.00 -11.01 15.95
CA PRO A 119 -10.30 -12.29 15.85
C PRO A 119 -9.47 -12.46 14.56
N GLU A 120 -9.88 -11.80 13.48
CA GLU A 120 -9.17 -11.79 12.21
C GLU A 120 -7.91 -10.92 12.26
N CYS A 121 -7.97 -9.76 12.92
CA CYS A 121 -6.81 -8.90 13.11
C CYS A 121 -5.78 -9.55 14.05
N LYS A 122 -6.23 -10.23 15.11
CA LYS A 122 -5.35 -11.09 15.95
C LYS A 122 -4.62 -12.18 15.19
N GLN A 123 -5.20 -12.66 14.08
CA GLN A 123 -4.53 -13.66 13.24
C GLN A 123 -3.48 -13.02 12.34
N LEU A 124 -3.69 -11.79 11.89
CA LEU A 124 -2.72 -11.03 11.12
C LEU A 124 -1.47 -10.70 11.96
N GLU A 125 -1.63 -10.32 13.22
CA GLU A 125 -0.53 -10.01 14.14
C GLU A 125 0.41 -11.18 14.44
N LYS A 126 -0.04 -12.42 14.18
CA LYS A 126 0.80 -13.62 14.34
C LYS A 126 1.84 -13.77 13.23
N PHE A 127 1.66 -13.07 12.13
CA PHE A 127 2.71 -12.94 11.15
C PHE A 127 3.69 -11.91 11.72
N ASP A 128 4.97 -12.24 11.82
CA ASP A 128 6.04 -11.29 12.19
C ASP A 128 6.18 -10.26 11.05
N LEU A 129 5.25 -9.31 11.03
CA LEU A 129 5.25 -8.17 10.12
C LEU A 129 6.37 -7.24 10.61
N VAL A 130 7.55 -7.36 10.01
CA VAL A 130 8.70 -6.54 10.34
C VAL A 130 8.38 -5.08 9.96
N PRO A 131 8.54 -4.10 10.88
CA PRO A 131 8.39 -2.68 10.57
C PRO A 131 9.54 -2.14 9.70
#